data_AF-A0A937ZV56-F1
#
_entry.id   AF-A0A937ZV56-F1
#
_cell.length_a   1.000
_cell.length_b   1.000
_cell.length_c   1.000
_cell.angle_alpha   90.00
_cell.angle_beta   90.00
_cell.angle_gamma   90.00
#
_symmetry.space_group_name_H-M   'P 1'
#
loop_
_entity.id
_entity.type
_entity.pdbx_description
1 polymer ?
#
loop_
_entity_poly.entity_id
_entity_poly.type
_entity_poly.pdbx_seq_one_letter_code
_entity_poly.pdbx_strand_id
1 'polypeptide(L)'
;MAVDFQHKVPPYKAKKNEEYMNAKQLAHFRKILDLVKKELSQDIDRTVHLMQDEATIFADPNDRASQESDMALELRNRDRERKLIKKIDETIARIEAGDYGYCDSCGIEIGLKRLEAR
;
A
#
# COMPACT_ATOMS: atom_id res chain seq x y z
N MET A 1 -10.25 3.16 -6.76
CA MET A 1 -10.46 1.91 -6.00
C MET A 1 -9.65 2.03 -4.73
N ALA A 2 -10.32 2.19 -3.58
CA ALA A 2 -9.66 2.01 -2.30
C ALA A 2 -9.47 0.51 -2.16
N VAL A 3 -8.23 0.04 -2.28
CA VAL A 3 -7.94 -1.38 -2.14
C VAL A 3 -8.11 -1.67 -0.64
N ASP A 4 -9.17 -2.40 -0.28
CA ASP A 4 -9.49 -2.77 1.10
C ASP A 4 -8.53 -3.85 1.61
N PHE A 5 -7.26 -3.47 1.79
CA PHE A 5 -6.20 -4.34 2.32
C PHE A 5 -6.43 -4.76 3.79
N GLN A 6 -7.39 -4.13 4.47
CA GLN A 6 -7.69 -4.26 5.89
C GLN A 6 -8.12 -5.68 6.35
N HIS A 7 -8.37 -6.61 5.43
CA HIS A 7 -8.98 -7.91 5.74
C HIS A 7 -8.01 -9.10 5.74
N LYS A 8 -6.76 -8.93 5.29
CA LYS A 8 -5.82 -10.08 5.16
C LYS A 8 -5.05 -10.40 6.45
N VAL A 9 -4.99 -9.47 7.40
CA VAL A 9 -4.37 -9.67 8.71
C VAL A 9 -5.41 -9.36 9.79
N PRO A 10 -5.68 -10.28 10.73
CA PRO A 10 -6.63 -10.01 11.80
C PRO A 10 -6.10 -8.89 12.72
N PRO A 11 -6.98 -8.00 13.25
CA PRO A 11 -6.58 -6.92 14.14
C PRO A 11 -5.75 -7.39 15.34
N TYR A 12 -4.77 -6.60 15.74
CA TYR A 12 -3.94 -6.87 16.91
C TYR A 12 -4.78 -6.80 18.19
N LYS A 13 -4.66 -7.85 19.01
CA LYS A 13 -5.31 -7.91 20.34
C LYS A 13 -4.27 -7.64 21.42
N ALA A 14 -4.20 -6.38 21.85
CA ALA A 14 -3.30 -5.98 22.93
C ALA A 14 -3.63 -6.71 24.24
N LYS A 15 -2.59 -7.13 24.96
CA LYS A 15 -2.73 -7.75 26.29
C LYS A 15 -2.78 -6.67 27.38
N LYS A 16 -3.32 -7.02 28.55
CA LYS A 16 -3.31 -6.14 29.72
C LYS A 16 -1.87 -5.83 30.13
N ASN A 17 -1.55 -4.55 30.32
CA ASN A 17 -0.20 -4.05 30.67
C ASN A 17 0.88 -4.36 29.62
N GLU A 18 0.50 -4.49 28.36
CA GLU A 18 1.47 -4.63 27.28
C GLU A 18 2.15 -3.28 26.97
N GLU A 19 3.47 -3.28 26.88
CA GLU A 19 4.24 -2.09 26.49
C GLU A 19 3.92 -1.69 25.05
N TYR A 20 3.77 -0.38 24.84
CA TYR A 20 3.48 0.21 23.54
C TYR A 20 4.67 0.03 22.58
N MET A 21 4.38 -0.33 21.33
CA MET A 21 5.38 -0.59 20.28
C MET A 21 6.43 -1.65 20.65
N ASN A 22 6.02 -2.66 21.40
CA ASN A 22 6.88 -3.81 21.64
C ASN A 22 7.15 -4.62 20.35
N ALA A 23 8.09 -5.57 20.43
CA ALA A 23 8.47 -6.41 19.30
C ALA A 23 7.28 -7.16 18.63
N LYS A 24 6.22 -7.50 19.37
CA LYS A 24 5.04 -8.20 18.82
C LYS A 24 4.13 -7.26 18.04
N GLN A 25 3.92 -6.04 18.56
CA GLN A 25 3.15 -5.00 17.88
C GLN A 25 3.88 -4.55 16.60
N LEU A 26 5.19 -4.27 16.68
CA LEU A 26 5.99 -3.88 15.51
C LEU A 26 6.01 -4.97 14.45
N ALA A 27 6.18 -6.24 14.84
CA ALA A 27 6.12 -7.36 13.90
C ALA A 27 4.75 -7.49 13.22
N HIS A 28 3.66 -7.18 13.93
CA HIS A 28 2.32 -7.18 13.37
C HIS A 28 2.16 -6.10 12.28
N PHE A 29 2.52 -4.84 12.57
CA PHE A 29 2.43 -3.76 11.60
C PHE A 29 3.37 -3.96 10.42
N ARG A 30 4.60 -4.44 10.66
CA ARG A 30 5.54 -4.78 9.59
C ARG A 30 4.95 -5.82 8.64
N LYS A 31 4.32 -6.87 9.17
CA LYS A 31 3.67 -7.90 8.37
C LYS A 31 2.55 -7.34 7.49
N ILE A 32 1.74 -6.40 8.01
CA ILE A 32 0.71 -5.73 7.22
C ILE A 32 1.35 -4.94 6.07
N LEU A 33 2.34 -4.11 6.39
CA LEU A 33 3.05 -3.28 5.41
C LEU A 33 3.71 -4.12 4.30
N ASP A 34 4.38 -5.22 4.66
CA ASP A 34 5.01 -6.14 3.70
C ASP A 34 3.98 -6.80 2.78
N LEU A 35 2.82 -7.18 3.31
CA LEU A 35 1.73 -7.77 2.50
C LEU A 35 1.16 -6.75 1.51
N VAL A 36 0.89 -5.52 1.96
CA VAL A 36 0.39 -4.44 1.09
C VAL A 36 1.40 -4.13 0.01
N LYS A 37 2.69 -3.99 0.35
CA LYS A 37 3.75 -3.76 -0.62
C LYS A 37 3.81 -4.86 -1.68
N LYS A 38 3.74 -6.11 -1.25
CA LYS A 38 3.78 -7.27 -2.16
C LYS A 38 2.61 -7.24 -3.14
N GLU A 39 1.40 -6.98 -2.66
CA GLU A 39 0.20 -6.93 -3.50
C GLU A 39 0.25 -5.78 -4.50
N LEU A 40 0.61 -4.56 -4.06
CA LEU A 40 0.80 -3.42 -4.96
C LEU A 40 1.84 -3.70 -6.04
N SER A 41 2.95 -4.37 -5.68
CA SER A 41 3.98 -4.75 -6.66
C SER A 41 3.43 -5.74 -7.70
N GLN A 42 2.67 -6.73 -7.25
CA GLN A 42 2.04 -7.72 -8.14
C GLN A 42 0.99 -7.11 -9.06
N ASP A 43 0.20 -6.15 -8.55
CA ASP A 43 -0.80 -5.46 -9.36
C ASP A 43 -0.15 -4.53 -10.39
N ILE A 44 0.92 -3.81 -10.02
CA ILE A 44 1.73 -3.04 -10.98
C ILE A 44 2.27 -3.95 -12.09
N ASP A 45 2.86 -5.09 -11.74
CA ASP A 45 3.42 -6.03 -12.72
C ASP A 45 2.33 -6.56 -13.67
N ARG A 46 1.15 -6.93 -13.13
CA ARG A 46 0.01 -7.36 -13.94
C ARG A 46 -0.45 -6.26 -14.90
N THR A 47 -0.62 -5.03 -14.41
CA THR A 47 -1.07 -3.90 -15.24
C THR A 47 -0.07 -3.60 -16.35
N VAL A 48 1.24 -3.67 -16.06
CA VAL A 48 2.27 -3.49 -17.09
C VAL A 48 2.16 -4.53 -18.20
N HIS A 49 1.93 -5.80 -17.86
CA HIS A 49 1.74 -6.85 -18.86
C HIS A 49 0.48 -6.62 -19.71
N LEU A 50 -0.66 -6.29 -19.07
CA LEU A 50 -1.90 -6.00 -19.80
C LEU A 50 -1.74 -4.84 -20.78
N MET A 51 -1.10 -3.75 -20.35
CA MET A 51 -0.84 -2.59 -21.20
C MET A 51 0.06 -2.92 -22.40
N GLN A 52 1.01 -3.85 -22.26
CA GLN A 52 1.87 -4.28 -23.36
C GLN A 52 1.09 -5.08 -24.41
N ASP A 53 0.20 -5.96 -23.97
CA ASP A 53 -0.62 -6.78 -24.85
C ASP A 53 -1.65 -5.92 -25.60
N GLU A 54 -2.33 -5.02 -24.89
CA GLU A 54 -3.37 -4.14 -25.45
C GLU A 54 -2.83 -3.17 -26.51
N ALA A 55 -1.64 -2.59 -26.31
CA ALA A 55 -1.05 -1.58 -27.21
C ALA A 55 -0.79 -2.05 -28.65
N THR A 56 -1.03 -3.33 -28.96
CA THR A 56 -0.81 -3.94 -30.28
C THR A 56 -2.08 -4.16 -31.10
N ILE A 57 -3.26 -3.88 -30.54
CA ILE A 57 -4.57 -4.24 -31.14
C ILE A 57 -5.40 -2.98 -31.41
N PHE A 58 -5.59 -2.64 -32.69
CA PHE A 58 -6.51 -1.56 -33.10
C PHE A 58 -7.48 -2.06 -34.17
N ALA A 59 -8.78 -2.02 -33.89
CA ALA A 59 -9.81 -2.38 -34.85
C ALA A 59 -10.26 -1.18 -35.70
N ASP A 60 -10.44 0.01 -35.10
CA ASP A 60 -10.68 1.26 -35.81
C ASP A 60 -10.12 2.51 -35.08
N PRO A 61 -10.19 3.73 -35.67
CA PRO A 61 -9.69 4.95 -35.04
C PRO A 61 -10.39 5.37 -33.74
N ASN A 62 -11.68 5.06 -33.56
CA ASN A 62 -12.42 5.35 -32.33
C ASN A 62 -12.03 4.36 -31.21
N ASP A 63 -11.81 3.10 -31.57
CA ASP A 63 -11.29 2.09 -30.64
C ASP A 63 -9.91 2.49 -30.13
N ARG A 64 -9.04 2.98 -31.03
CA ARG A 64 -7.73 3.52 -30.66
C ARG A 64 -7.85 4.69 -29.67
N ALA A 65 -8.73 5.65 -29.93
CA ALA A 65 -8.90 6.81 -29.05
C ALA A 65 -9.38 6.41 -27.65
N SER A 66 -10.25 5.40 -27.56
CA SER A 66 -10.74 4.87 -26.28
C SER A 66 -9.61 4.17 -25.52
N GLN A 67 -8.85 3.30 -26.19
CA GLN A 67 -7.73 2.58 -25.59
C GLN A 67 -6.61 3.51 -25.10
N GLU A 68 -6.25 4.54 -25.87
CA GLU A 68 -5.25 5.53 -25.45
C GLU A 68 -5.68 6.26 -24.16
N SER A 69 -6.99 6.54 -24.04
CA SER A 69 -7.56 7.18 -22.83
C SER A 69 -7.47 6.26 -21.62
N ASP A 70 -7.78 4.97 -21.79
CA ASP A 70 -7.70 3.96 -20.73
C ASP A 70 -6.24 3.72 -20.31
N MET A 71 -5.31 3.60 -21.26
CA MET A 71 -3.87 3.52 -20.96
C MET A 71 -3.37 4.74 -20.18
N ALA A 72 -3.81 5.94 -20.55
CA ALA A 72 -3.43 7.16 -19.83
C ALA A 72 -3.95 7.17 -18.38
N LEU A 73 -5.13 6.60 -18.14
CA LEU A 73 -5.67 6.43 -16.80
C LEU A 73 -4.84 5.41 -15.99
N GLU A 74 -4.51 4.26 -16.58
CA GLU A 74 -3.73 3.21 -15.91
C GLU A 74 -2.30 3.65 -15.56
N LEU A 75 -1.64 4.40 -16.45
CA LEU A 75 -0.34 5.01 -16.15
C LEU A 75 -0.39 5.90 -14.90
N ARG A 76 -1.46 6.69 -14.74
CA ARG A 76 -1.67 7.56 -13.58
C ARG A 76 -1.95 6.76 -12.31
N ASN A 77 -2.71 5.66 -12.40
CA ASN A 77 -2.97 4.77 -11.27
C ASN A 77 -1.66 4.11 -10.80
N ARG A 78 -0.88 3.55 -11.72
CA ARG A 78 0.43 2.96 -11.45
C ARG A 78 1.38 3.93 -10.76
N ASP A 79 1.44 5.18 -11.20
CA ASP A 79 2.28 6.19 -10.56
C ASP A 79 1.85 6.48 -9.10
N ARG A 80 0.56 6.38 -8.79
CA ARG A 80 0.06 6.50 -7.40
C ARG A 80 0.46 5.28 -6.57
N GLU A 81 0.35 4.08 -7.11
CA GLU A 81 0.75 2.84 -6.44
C GLU A 81 2.25 2.81 -6.16
N ARG A 82 3.09 3.22 -7.12
CA ARG A 82 4.54 3.37 -6.91
C ARG A 82 4.87 4.35 -5.78
N LYS A 83 4.16 5.48 -5.71
CA LYS A 83 4.30 6.44 -4.61
C LYS A 83 3.85 5.86 -3.27
N LEU A 84 2.81 5.03 -3.27
CA LEU A 84 2.33 4.34 -2.07
C LEU A 84 3.37 3.31 -1.57
N ILE A 85 3.95 2.51 -2.47
CA ILE A 85 5.06 1.59 -2.13
C ILE A 85 6.22 2.34 -1.48
N LYS A 86 6.61 3.50 -2.03
CA LYS A 86 7.67 4.32 -1.44
C LYS A 86 7.33 4.77 -0.01
N LYS A 87 6.08 5.17 0.25
CA LYS A 87 5.63 5.53 1.61
C LYS A 87 5.61 4.33 2.56
N ILE A 88 5.28 3.14 2.07
CA ILE A 88 5.35 1.90 2.86
C ILE A 88 6.79 1.64 3.26
N ASP A 89 7.75 1.77 2.34
CA ASP A 89 9.17 1.61 2.62
C ASP A 89 9.67 2.62 3.66
N GLU A 90 9.28 3.89 3.55
CA GLU A 90 9.55 4.92 4.55
C GLU A 90 8.96 4.55 5.92
N THR A 91 7.76 3.97 5.96
CA THR A 91 7.10 3.54 7.20
C THR A 91 7.80 2.34 7.83
N ILE A 92 8.26 1.37 7.02
CA ILE A 92 9.07 0.24 7.49
C ILE A 92 10.40 0.74 8.07
N ALA A 93 11.05 1.71 7.44
CA ALA A 93 12.27 2.32 7.96
C ALA A 93 12.02 3.00 9.33
N ARG A 94 10.86 3.65 9.52
CA ARG A 94 10.47 4.21 10.83
C ARG A 94 10.26 3.14 11.91
N ILE A 95 9.74 1.97 11.54
CA ILE A 95 9.64 0.82 12.45
C ILE A 95 11.05 0.38 12.90
N GLU A 96 12.00 0.33 11.98
CA GLU A 96 13.38 -0.06 12.27
C GLU A 96 14.13 0.99 13.11
N ALA A 97 13.81 2.27 12.94
CA ALA A 97 14.35 3.38 13.73
C ALA A 97 13.73 3.49 15.14
N GLY A 98 12.57 2.85 15.39
CA GLY A 98 11.83 2.96 16.66
C GLY A 98 10.88 4.16 16.76
N ASP A 99 10.71 4.92 15.66
CA ASP A 99 9.88 6.13 15.61
C ASP A 99 8.44 5.87 15.09
N TYR A 100 8.07 4.60 14.91
CA TYR A 100 6.74 4.21 14.48
C TYR A 100 5.74 4.23 15.63
N GLY A 101 4.50 4.62 15.35
CA GLY A 101 3.42 4.70 16.33
C GLY A 101 3.27 6.06 17.01
N TYR A 102 4.22 6.97 16.86
CA TYR A 102 4.14 8.30 17.50
C TYR A 102 3.75 9.39 16.49
N CYS A 103 3.04 10.42 16.97
CA CYS A 103 2.70 11.58 16.16
C CYS A 103 3.93 12.46 15.89
N ASP A 104 4.22 12.74 14.62
CA ASP A 104 5.40 13.52 14.21
C ASP A 104 5.45 14.94 14.78
N SER A 105 4.29 15.53 15.09
CA SER A 105 4.21 16.92 15.58
C SER A 105 4.32 17.05 17.10
N CYS A 106 3.87 16.05 17.86
CA CYS A 106 3.76 16.15 19.33
C CYS A 106 4.31 14.96 20.10
N GLY A 107 4.78 13.91 19.43
CA GLY A 107 5.33 12.70 20.05
C GLY A 107 4.32 11.82 20.78
N ILE A 108 3.03 12.15 20.74
CA ILE A 108 1.99 11.39 21.44
C ILE A 108 1.75 10.05 20.72
N GLU A 109 1.54 8.99 21.51
CA GLU A 109 1.18 7.66 21.03
C GLU A 109 -0.09 7.68 20.16
N ILE A 110 -0.03 6.99 19.03
CA ILE A 110 -1.17 6.78 18.15
C ILE A 110 -1.81 5.43 18.52
N GLY A 111 -3.11 5.43 18.81
CA GLY A 111 -3.82 4.21 19.15
C GLY A 111 -3.72 3.13 18.07
N LEU A 112 -3.52 1.87 18.50
CA LEU A 112 -3.29 0.72 17.59
C LEU A 112 -4.36 0.57 16.50
N LYS A 113 -5.64 0.71 16.86
CA LYS A 113 -6.76 0.66 15.89
C LYS A 113 -6.67 1.72 14.79
N ARG A 114 -6.09 2.89 15.10
CA ARG A 114 -5.89 3.97 14.12
C ARG A 114 -4.72 3.67 13.18
N LEU A 115 -3.68 3.01 13.69
CA LEU A 115 -2.56 2.55 12.87
C LEU A 115 -2.99 1.41 11.93
N GLU A 116 -3.87 0.52 12.38
CA GLU A 116 -4.38 -0.58 11.53
C GLU A 116 -5.35 -0.13 10.43
N ALA A 117 -6.03 1.00 10.62
CA ALA A 117 -7.01 1.51 9.68
C ALA A 117 -6.42 2.35 8.52
N ARG A 118 -5.12 2.66 8.56
CA ARG A 118 -4.44 3.56 7.61
C ARG A 118 -3.47 2.81 6.73
#